data_AF-A0A9P6R323-F1
#
_entry.id   AF-A0A9P6R323-F1
#
_cell.length_a   1.000
_cell.length_b   1.000
_cell.length_c   1.000
_cell.angle_alpha   90.00
_cell.angle_beta   90.00
_cell.angle_gamma   90.00
#
_symmetry.space_group_name_H-M   'P 1'
#
loop_
_entity.id
_entity.type
_entity.pdbx_description
1 polymer ?
#
loop_
_entity_poly.entity_id
_entity_poly.type
_entity_poly.pdbx_seq_one_letter_code
_entity_poly.pdbx_strand_id
1 'polypeptide(L)' 'MTILIRGIRSFEAEGGEAATITFFSPVTLITGHNGSGKTTVIECLKYATTGIFPPGAKTGGVFVNDPK' A
#
# COMPACT_ATOMS: atom_id res chain seq x y z
N MET A 1 12.92 6.87 -5.96
CA MET A 1 12.49 5.52 -5.52
C MET A 1 11.02 5.38 -5.88
N THR A 2 10.58 4.23 -6.40
CA THR A 2 9.19 4.02 -6.83
C THR A 2 8.65 2.75 -6.21
N ILE A 3 7.39 2.78 -5.76
CA ILE A 3 6.66 1.59 -5.29
C ILE A 3 5.40 1.41 -6.12
N LEU A 4 5.03 0.15 -6.36
CA LEU A 4 3.78 -0.23 -6.99
C LEU A 4 2.92 -0.93 -5.93
N ILE A 5 1.68 -0.45 -5.74
CA ILE A 5 0.72 -0.98 -4.78
C ILE A 5 -0.48 -1.53 -5.53
N ARG A 6 -0.85 -2.78 -5.25
CA ARG A 6 -2.00 -3.47 -5.84
C ARG A 6 -2.58 -4.46 -4.85
N GLY A 7 -3.91 -4.49 -4.72
CA GLY A 7 -4.64 -5.43 -3.86
C GLY A 7 -4.39 -5.28 -2.36
N ILE A 8 -3.99 -4.08 -1.92
CA ILE A 8 -3.71 -3.77 -0.52
C ILE A 8 -4.73 -2.76 -0.01
N ARG A 9 -5.59 -3.17 0.93
CA ARG A 9 -6.65 -2.33 1.53
C ARG A 9 -7.50 -1.65 0.45
N SER A 10 -7.43 -0.32 0.33
CA SER A 10 -8.17 0.51 -0.61
C SER A 10 -7.59 0.53 -2.03
N PHE A 11 -6.45 -0.12 -2.27
CA PHE A 11 -5.87 -0.26 -3.59
C PHE A 11 -6.45 -1.51 -4.27
N GLU A 12 -7.09 -1.30 -5.42
CA GLU A 12 -7.78 -2.33 -6.18
C GLU A 12 -6.85 -3.48 -6.57
N ALA A 13 -7.44 -4.66 -6.72
CA ALA A 13 -6.72 -5.91 -6.88
C ALA A 13 -6.80 -6.46 -8.31
N GLU A 14 -7.96 -6.96 -8.76
CA GLU A 14 -8.15 -7.46 -10.14
C GLU A 14 -8.98 -6.48 -10.98
N GLY A 15 -8.59 -6.29 -12.25
CA GLY A 15 -9.26 -5.40 -13.20
C GLY A 15 -8.97 -3.90 -13.03
N GLY A 16 -8.42 -3.48 -11.88
CA GLY A 16 -8.02 -2.10 -11.61
C GLY A 16 -6.55 -1.78 -11.95
N GLU A 17 -6.28 -0.51 -12.23
CA GLU A 17 -4.92 0.03 -12.41
C GLU A 17 -4.13 -0.03 -11.09
N ALA A 18 -2.90 -0.54 -11.14
CA ALA A 18 -2.01 -0.53 -9.97
C ALA A 18 -1.57 0.90 -9.65
N ALA A 19 -1.55 1.26 -8.37
CA ALA A 19 -1.09 2.58 -7.98
C ALA A 19 0.44 2.64 -7.96
N THR A 20 1.00 3.50 -8.79
CA THR A 20 2.44 3.79 -8.82
C THR A 20 2.72 5.08 -8.05
N ILE A 21 3.58 5.00 -7.03
CA ILE A 21 4.00 6.16 -6.23
C ILE A 21 5.51 6.37 -6.38
N THR A 22 5.88 7.54 -6.87
CA THR A 22 7.28 7.97 -6.99
C THR A 22 7.63 8.92 -5.84
N PHE A 23 8.70 8.57 -5.11
CA PHE A 23 9.28 9.40 -4.06
C PHE A 23 10.37 10.30 -4.63
N PHE A 24 10.23 11.59 -4.38
CA PHE A 24 11.09 12.70 -4.80
C PHE A 24 12.03 13.14 -3.68
N SER A 25 13.19 13.67 -4.07
CA SER A 25 14.18 14.29 -3.18
C SER A 25 14.07 15.83 -3.28
N PRO A 26 14.22 16.58 -2.18
CA PRO A 26 14.48 16.10 -0.83
C PRO A 26 13.21 15.69 -0.06
N VAL A 27 12.03 16.05 -0.56
CA VAL A 27 10.76 15.88 0.15
C VAL A 27 9.67 15.36 -0.80
N THR A 28 8.86 14.43 -0.30
CA THR A 28 7.62 13.97 -0.95
C THR A 28 6.45 14.23 -0.02
N LEU A 29 5.41 14.92 -0.52
CA LEU A 29 4.19 15.19 0.25
C LEU A 29 3.08 14.23 -0.17
N ILE A 30 2.51 13.51 0.79
CA ILE A 30 1.36 12.62 0.58
C ILE A 30 0.15 13.23 1.29
N THR A 31 -0.85 13.65 0.52
CA THR A 31 -2.07 14.33 1.00
C THR A 31 -3.34 13.64 0.48
N GLY A 32 -4.49 13.93 1.09
CA GLY A 32 -5.78 13.34 0.75
C GLY A 32 -6.73 13.28 1.96
N HIS A 33 -8.01 13.03 1.70
CA HIS A 33 -9.05 12.92 2.74
C HIS A 33 -8.84 11.71 3.67
N ASN A 34 -9.59 11.64 4.77
CA ASN A 34 -9.57 10.46 5.65
C ASN A 34 -10.03 9.21 4.87
N GLY A 35 -9.32 8.10 5.04
CA GLY A 35 -9.57 6.87 4.29
C GLY A 35 -8.97 6.82 2.88
N SER A 36 -8.27 7.86 2.41
CA SER A 36 -7.67 7.89 1.05
C SER A 36 -6.43 6.99 0.85
N GLY A 37 -6.08 6.15 1.82
CA GLY A 37 -4.94 5.22 1.71
C GLY A 37 -3.54 5.78 2.02
N LYS A 38 -3.42 7.00 2.57
CA LYS A 38 -2.10 7.61 2.92
C LYS A 38 -1.26 6.70 3.82
N THR A 39 -1.84 6.19 4.90
CA THR A 39 -1.17 5.26 5.82
C THR A 39 -0.76 3.97 5.12
N THR A 40 -1.63 3.45 4.23
CA THR A 40 -1.36 2.26 3.43
C THR A 40 -0.10 2.41 2.57
N VAL A 41 0.16 3.59 1.99
CA VAL A 41 1.39 3.86 1.23
C VAL A 41 2.64 3.66 2.10
N ILE A 42 2.63 4.19 3.33
CA ILE A 42 3.74 4.06 4.27
C ILE A 42 3.89 2.61 4.77
N GLU A 43 2.78 1.92 5.01
CA GLU A 43 2.79 0.49 5.38
C GLU A 43 3.38 -0.38 4.27
N CYS A 44 3.02 -0.11 3.00
CA CYS A 44 3.58 -0.82 1.85
C CYS A 44 5.07 -0.56 1.69
N LEU A 45 5.51 0.69 1.91
CA LEU A 45 6.93 1.04 1.88
C LEU A 45 7.72 0.29 2.98
N LYS A 46 7.18 0.24 4.20
CA LYS A 46 7.76 -0.53 5.30
C LYS A 46 7.80 -2.02 4.97
N TYR A 47 6.71 -2.59 4.47
CA TYR A 47 6.66 -4.00 4.11
C TYR A 47 7.67 -4.34 3.01
N ALA A 48 7.72 -3.54 1.94
CA ALA A 48 8.66 -3.75 0.83
C ALA A 48 10.14 -3.71 1.27
N THR A 49 10.45 -2.99 2.34
CA THR A 49 11.84 -2.81 2.81
C THR A 49 12.22 -3.71 3.99
N THR A 50 11.24 -4.26 4.72
CA THR A 50 11.49 -5.01 5.96
C THR A 50 10.83 -6.38 6.03
N GLY A 51 9.86 -6.66 5.14
CA GLY A 51 9.00 -7.84 5.22
C GLY A 51 8.00 -7.81 6.39
N ILE A 52 7.95 -6.75 7.19
CA ILE A 52 7.08 -6.66 8.37
C ILE A 52 5.70 -6.15 7.95
N PHE A 53 4.68 -6.92 8.28
CA PHE A 53 3.28 -6.56 8.07
C PHE A 53 2.83 -5.41 8.98
N PRO A 54 1.82 -4.61 8.55
CA PRO A 54 1.24 -3.58 9.39
C PRO A 54 0.52 -4.19 10.62
N PRO A 55 0.46 -3.44 11.74
CA PRO A 55 -0.22 -3.89 12.95
C PRO A 55 -1.71 -4.14 12.67
N GLY A 56 -2.27 -5.21 13.25
CA GLY A 56 -3.66 -5.61 13.01
C GLY A 56 -3.88 -6.39 11.72
N ALA A 57 -2.83 -6.62 10.92
CA ALA A 57 -2.87 -7.60 9.86
C ALA A 57 -2.82 -9.02 10.42
N LYS A 58 -3.96 -9.50 10.95
CA LYS A 58 -4.11 -10.88 11.38
C LYS A 58 -4.00 -11.80 10.17
N THR A 59 -3.25 -12.88 10.36
CA THR A 59 -3.01 -13.97 9.41
C THR A 59 -4.30 -14.32 8.66
N GLY A 60 -4.35 -14.03 7.36
CA GLY A 60 -5.44 -14.46 6.45
C GLY A 60 -6.49 -13.43 6.01
N GLY A 61 -6.29 -12.11 6.17
CA GLY A 61 -7.34 -11.15 5.75
C GLY A 61 -6.96 -9.72 5.37
N VAL A 62 -5.69 -9.38 5.14
CA VAL A 62 -5.28 -7.98 4.85
C VAL A 62 -4.91 -7.71 3.39
N PHE A 63 -4.65 -8.78 2.63
CA PHE A 63 -4.65 -8.74 1.18
C PHE A 63 -5.93 -9.42 0.73
N VAL A 64 -6.85 -8.65 0.17
CA VAL A 64 -8.23 -9.07 -0.11
C VAL A 64 -8.30 -10.09 -1.26
N ASN A 65 -7.16 -10.35 -1.94
CA ASN A 65 -7.04 -11.27 -3.08
C ASN A 65 -6.03 -12.40 -2.81
N ASP A 66 -6.25 -13.22 -1.79
CA ASP A 66 -5.72 -14.59 -1.83
C ASP A 66 -6.58 -15.40 -2.82
N PRO A 67 -6.04 -15.89 -3.96
CA PRO A 67 -6.76 -16.84 -4.77
C PRO A 67 -6.94 -18.14 -3.97
N LYS A 68 -8.13 -18.75 -4.06
CA LYS A 68 -8.37 -20.11 -3.56
C LYS A 68 -7.65 -21.14 -4.40
#